data_AF-M3G7S0-F1
#
_entry.id   AF-M3G7S0-F1
#
_cell.length_a   1.000
_cell.length_b   1.000
_cell.length_c   1.000
_cell.angle_alpha   90.00
_cell.angle_beta   90.00
_cell.angle_gamma   90.00
#
_symmetry.space_group_name_H-M   'P 1'
#
loop_
_entity.id
_entity.type
_entity.pdbx_description
1 polymer ?
#
loop_
_entity_poly.entity_id
_entity_poly.type
_entity_poly.pdbx_seq_one_letter_code
_entity_poly.pdbx_strand_id
1 'polypeptide(L)'
;MLNKLDKEGDFMGCFVKEFDNLDIYKELLLLQLPKTDSGRSLIYICPECGDISCGAYACKITFDSSKYIWSDFAYENGYEEPYLMTNIESIFFNKTEYEKIIQKAFNFFRTI
;
A
#
# COMPACT_ATOMS: atom_id res chain seq x y z
N MET A 1 -4.18 22.19 -2.42
CA MET A 1 -2.87 21.62 -2.09
C MET A 1 -2.58 20.33 -2.90
N LEU A 2 -3.10 20.22 -4.13
CA LEU A 2 -2.96 19.05 -5.02
C LEU A 2 -2.15 19.37 -6.31
N ASN A 3 -1.54 20.55 -6.40
CA ASN A 3 -0.91 21.05 -7.64
C ASN A 3 0.62 20.95 -7.63
N LYS A 4 1.19 19.99 -6.91
CA LYS A 4 2.63 19.71 -6.88
C LYS A 4 2.94 18.21 -6.98
N LEU A 5 2.10 17.46 -7.69
CA LEU A 5 2.54 16.17 -8.21
C LEU A 5 3.32 16.49 -9.48
N ASP A 6 4.64 16.56 -9.35
CA ASP A 6 5.52 17.01 -10.41
C ASP A 6 5.42 16.08 -11.62
N LYS A 7 5.52 16.71 -12.80
CA LYS A 7 5.75 16.04 -14.07
C LYS A 7 7.02 15.19 -13.90
N GLU A 8 6.93 13.87 -13.99
CA GLU A 8 8.05 12.91 -13.98
C GLU A 8 8.49 12.30 -12.63
N GLY A 9 7.60 11.73 -11.80
CA GLY A 9 8.05 10.63 -10.93
C GLY A 9 7.41 10.42 -9.58
N ASP A 10 6.52 11.29 -9.11
CA ASP A 10 5.87 11.11 -7.80
C ASP A 10 4.71 10.11 -7.87
N PHE A 11 5.00 8.87 -8.24
CA PHE A 11 4.10 7.75 -7.99
C PHE A 11 4.13 7.47 -6.49
N MET A 12 3.38 8.28 -5.73
CA MET A 12 3.04 7.93 -4.38
C MET A 12 2.18 6.67 -4.44
N GLY A 13 2.73 5.57 -3.97
CA GLY A 13 2.14 4.24 -3.98
C GLY A 13 2.87 3.37 -2.97
N CYS A 14 2.56 2.08 -2.92
CA CYS A 14 3.22 1.14 -2.02
C CYS A 14 4.57 0.63 -2.53
N PHE A 15 4.88 0.86 -3.81
CA PHE A 15 6.18 0.49 -4.40
C PHE A 15 7.04 1.75 -4.55
N VAL A 16 8.21 1.76 -3.93
CA VAL A 16 9.12 2.91 -3.89
C VAL A 16 10.36 2.60 -4.73
N LYS A 17 10.72 3.53 -5.64
CA LYS A 17 11.88 3.37 -6.53
C LYS A 17 13.17 3.29 -5.70
N GLU A 18 14.10 2.42 -6.09
CA GLU A 18 15.38 2.19 -5.38
C GLU A 18 15.25 1.56 -3.98
N PHE A 19 14.05 1.16 -3.53
CA PHE A 19 13.83 0.42 -2.28
C PHE A 19 13.60 -1.08 -2.53
N ASP A 20 13.90 -1.91 -1.52
CA ASP A 20 13.47 -3.32 -1.54
C ASP A 20 11.97 -3.42 -1.24
N ASN A 21 11.20 -3.69 -2.29
CA ASN A 21 9.76 -3.78 -2.22
C ASN A 21 9.24 -5.21 -1.96
N LEU A 22 10.12 -6.16 -1.61
CA LEU A 22 9.72 -7.56 -1.43
C LEU A 22 8.70 -7.74 -0.31
N ASP A 23 8.85 -6.99 0.78
CA ASP A 23 7.94 -7.10 1.92
C ASP A 23 6.53 -6.64 1.57
N ILE A 24 6.40 -5.43 1.03
CA ILE A 24 5.10 -4.91 0.64
C ILE A 24 4.46 -5.75 -0.48
N TYR A 25 5.24 -6.29 -1.41
CA TYR A 25 4.75 -7.27 -2.38
C TYR A 25 4.12 -8.49 -1.71
N LYS A 26 4.78 -9.08 -0.72
CA LYS A 26 4.28 -10.24 0.01
C LYS A 26 3.04 -9.89 0.84
N GLU A 27 3.01 -8.72 1.46
CA GLU A 27 1.85 -8.25 2.24
C GLU A 27 0.61 -8.07 1.35
N LEU A 28 0.75 -7.41 0.20
CA LEU A 28 -0.33 -7.19 -0.76
C LEU A 28 -0.94 -8.53 -1.23
N LEU A 29 -0.13 -9.59 -1.34
CA LEU A 29 -0.57 -10.92 -1.73
C LEU A 29 -0.97 -11.83 -0.56
N LEU A 30 -0.96 -11.33 0.68
CA LEU A 30 -1.21 -12.10 1.91
C LEU A 30 -0.26 -13.29 2.10
N LEU A 31 0.96 -13.19 1.57
CA LEU A 31 2.04 -14.15 1.78
C LEU A 31 2.78 -13.89 3.10
N GLN A 32 2.60 -12.71 3.69
CA GLN A 32 3.05 -12.36 5.02
C GLN A 32 2.09 -11.37 5.68
N LEU A 33 2.15 -11.29 7.02
CA LEU A 33 1.42 -10.27 7.76
C LEU A 33 2.07 -8.90 7.60
N PRO A 34 1.30 -7.80 7.66
CA PRO A 34 1.86 -6.46 7.69
C PRO A 34 2.82 -6.27 8.85
N LYS A 35 3.89 -5.51 8.63
CA LYS A 35 4.87 -5.18 9.68
C LYS A 35 4.40 -4.10 10.65
N THR A 36 3.31 -3.40 10.32
CA THR A 36 2.73 -2.37 11.17
C THR A 36 2.04 -2.99 12.38
N ASP A 37 2.10 -2.31 13.52
CA ASP A 37 1.41 -2.75 14.74
C ASP A 37 -0.12 -2.73 14.58
N SER A 38 -0.63 -1.92 13.66
CA SER A 38 -2.04 -1.85 13.30
C SER A 38 -2.54 -3.06 12.50
N GLY A 39 -1.63 -3.87 11.94
CA GLY A 39 -1.96 -4.97 11.03
C GLY A 39 -2.50 -4.49 9.67
N ARG A 40 -2.18 -3.25 9.26
CA ARG A 40 -2.52 -2.67 7.95
C ARG A 40 -1.30 -2.55 7.05
N SER A 41 -1.45 -2.83 5.77
CA SER A 41 -0.39 -2.57 4.80
C SER A 41 -0.38 -1.11 4.38
N LEU A 42 0.80 -0.52 4.28
CA LEU A 42 0.99 0.86 3.83
C LEU A 42 0.82 0.92 2.30
N ILE A 43 -0.27 1.52 1.83
CA ILE A 43 -0.66 1.52 0.41
C ILE A 43 -0.29 2.82 -0.32
N TYR A 44 -0.05 3.89 0.43
CA TYR A 44 0.41 5.18 -0.09
C TYR A 44 1.40 5.77 0.91
N ILE A 45 2.69 5.69 0.58
CA ILE A 45 3.79 6.12 1.44
C ILE A 45 4.59 7.22 0.75
N CYS A 46 5.42 7.92 1.53
CA CYS A 46 6.36 8.90 0.99
C CYS A 46 7.33 8.22 0.00
N PRO A 47 7.38 8.66 -1.28
CA PRO A 47 8.22 8.03 -2.30
C PRO A 47 9.71 8.37 -2.12
N GLU A 48 10.05 9.37 -1.28
CA GLU A 48 11.44 9.74 -1.03
C GLU A 48 12.09 8.85 0.04
N CYS A 49 11.35 8.50 1.09
CA CYS A 49 11.90 7.77 2.23
C CYS A 49 11.38 6.35 2.40
N GLY A 50 10.24 5.99 1.78
CA GLY A 50 9.62 4.67 1.93
C GLY A 50 9.26 4.29 3.37
N ASP A 51 9.15 5.29 4.26
CA ASP A 51 8.96 5.10 5.70
C ASP A 51 7.66 5.73 6.19
N ILE A 52 7.07 5.13 7.23
CA ILE A 52 5.80 5.55 7.82
C ILE A 52 5.87 6.92 8.51
N SER A 53 7.06 7.36 8.95
CA SER A 53 7.25 8.60 9.71
C SER A 53 6.84 9.87 8.96
N CYS A 54 6.83 9.85 7.63
CA CYS A 54 6.31 10.96 6.81
C CYS A 54 4.79 10.95 6.67
N GLY A 55 4.12 9.96 7.26
CA GLY A 55 2.71 9.68 7.08
C GLY A 55 2.45 8.73 5.91
N ALA A 56 1.52 7.82 6.11
CA ALA A 56 1.09 6.86 5.11
C ALA A 56 -0.42 6.62 5.20
N TYR A 57 -1.05 6.35 4.05
CA TYR A 57 -2.37 5.74 4.03
C TYR A 57 -2.19 4.22 4.05
N ALA A 58 -2.92 3.57 4.93
CA ALA A 58 -2.86 2.13 5.16
C ALA A 58 -4.26 1.50 5.05
N CYS A 59 -4.31 0.23 4.73
CA CYS A 59 -5.56 -0.54 4.76
C CYS A 59 -5.33 -1.97 5.24
N LYS A 60 -6.37 -2.58 5.79
CA LYS A 60 -6.39 -4.01 6.04
C LYS A 60 -6.71 -4.75 4.74
N ILE A 61 -5.83 -5.67 4.37
CA ILE A 61 -6.00 -6.53 3.20
C ILE A 61 -6.46 -7.90 3.70
N THR A 62 -7.52 -8.42 3.09
CA THR A 62 -8.02 -9.78 3.33
C THR A 62 -8.39 -10.44 2.01
N PHE A 63 -8.62 -11.74 2.05
CA PHE A 63 -9.05 -12.51 0.88
C PHE A 63 -10.25 -13.37 1.24
N ASP A 64 -11.31 -13.25 0.45
CA ASP A 64 -12.48 -14.13 0.48
C ASP A 64 -12.54 -14.86 -0.86
N SER A 65 -12.33 -16.18 -0.84
CA SER A 65 -12.55 -17.21 -1.88
C SER A 65 -12.13 -16.91 -3.34
N SER A 66 -12.50 -15.75 -3.88
CA SER A 66 -12.24 -15.25 -5.23
C SER A 66 -11.81 -13.78 -5.31
N LYS A 67 -11.73 -13.06 -4.17
CA LYS A 67 -11.49 -11.60 -4.15
C LYS A 67 -10.53 -11.17 -3.05
N TYR A 68 -9.65 -10.24 -3.39
CA TYR A 68 -8.94 -9.43 -2.40
C TYR A 68 -9.86 -8.28 -1.96
N ILE A 69 -9.82 -7.97 -0.67
CA ILE A 69 -10.65 -6.94 -0.04
C ILE A 69 -9.72 -5.98 0.69
N TRP A 70 -9.75 -4.72 0.29
CA TRP A 70 -9.13 -3.62 1.03
C TRP A 70 -10.19 -2.96 1.88
N SER A 71 -9.95 -2.85 3.18
CA SER A 71 -10.92 -2.39 4.17
C SER A 71 -10.21 -1.66 5.31
N ASP A 72 -10.98 -1.08 6.23
CA ASP A 72 -10.46 -0.47 7.46
C ASP A 72 -9.28 0.49 7.19
N PHE A 73 -9.54 1.49 6.34
CA PHE A 73 -8.55 2.44 5.90
C PHE A 73 -8.17 3.39 7.04
N ALA A 74 -6.89 3.74 7.12
CA ALA A 74 -6.39 4.68 8.11
C ALA A 74 -5.25 5.53 7.56
N TYR A 75 -5.04 6.70 8.18
CA TYR A 75 -3.78 7.44 8.09
C TYR A 75 -2.93 7.09 9.32
N GLU A 76 -1.67 6.77 9.09
CA GLU A 76 -0.72 6.34 10.12
C GLU A 76 0.61 7.06 9.94
N ASN A 77 1.25 7.48 11.03
CA ASN A 77 2.56 8.15 11.01
C ASN A 77 3.59 7.50 11.96
N GLY A 78 3.22 6.42 12.66
CA GLY A 78 4.08 5.72 13.62
C GLY A 78 4.31 6.44 14.95
N TYR A 79 3.72 7.63 15.15
CA TYR A 79 3.86 8.44 16.37
C TYR A 79 2.55 8.58 17.15
N GLU A 80 1.43 8.55 16.44
CA GLU A 80 0.09 8.74 16.98
C GLU A 80 -0.81 7.53 16.69
N GLU A 81 -1.93 7.44 17.41
CA GLU A 81 -2.96 6.44 17.11
C GLU A 81 -3.48 6.59 15.67
N PRO A 82 -3.69 5.50 14.92
CA PRO A 82 -4.19 5.55 13.56
C PRO A 82 -5.49 6.35 13.41
N TYR A 83 -5.52 7.28 12.45
CA TYR A 83 -6.74 8.02 12.12
C TYR A 83 -7.60 7.22 11.14
N LEU A 84 -8.66 6.60 11.66
CA LEU A 84 -9.56 5.75 10.87
C LEU A 84 -10.42 6.56 9.89
N MET A 85 -10.52 6.07 8.65
CA MET A 85 -11.30 6.66 7.57
C MET A 85 -12.62 5.91 7.42
N THR A 86 -13.55 6.16 8.34
CA THR A 86 -14.83 5.45 8.42
C THR A 86 -15.79 5.77 7.26
N ASN A 87 -15.45 6.76 6.43
CA ASN A 87 -16.22 7.16 5.26
C ASN A 87 -15.79 6.44 3.96
N ILE A 88 -14.83 5.51 4.03
CA ILE A 88 -14.36 4.73 2.90
C ILE A 88 -14.86 3.30 3.04
N GLU A 89 -15.68 2.86 2.09
CA GLU A 89 -16.15 1.48 2.02
C GLU A 89 -15.04 0.52 1.56
N SER A 90 -15.28 -0.77 1.77
CA SER A 90 -14.33 -1.80 1.30
C SER A 90 -14.25 -1.83 -0.23
N ILE A 91 -13.04 -1.99 -0.75
CA ILE A 91 -12.77 -2.10 -2.18
C ILE A 91 -12.46 -3.55 -2.49
N PHE A 92 -13.10 -4.08 -3.53
CA PHE A 92 -13.01 -5.48 -3.92
C PHE A 92 -12.27 -5.64 -5.24
N PHE A 93 -11.31 -6.56 -5.28
CA PHE A 93 -10.53 -6.86 -6.46
C PHE A 93 -10.69 -8.33 -6.85
N ASN A 94 -10.87 -8.60 -8.14
CA ASN A 94 -10.80 -9.97 -8.65
C ASN A 94 -9.40 -10.54 -8.39
N LYS A 95 -9.32 -11.78 -7.89
CA LYS A 95 -8.04 -12.43 -7.57
C LYS A 95 -7.03 -12.37 -8.70
N THR A 96 -7.39 -12.86 -9.88
CA THR A 96 -6.46 -13.04 -11.00
C THR A 96 -5.95 -11.69 -11.52
N GLU A 97 -6.83 -10.70 -11.60
CA GLU A 97 -6.45 -9.35 -12.04
C GLU A 97 -5.56 -8.66 -11.01
N TYR A 98 -5.90 -8.79 -9.73
CA TYR A 98 -5.14 -8.24 -8.62
C TYR A 98 -3.71 -8.80 -8.61
N GLU A 99 -3.56 -10.13 -8.54
CA GLU A 99 -2.26 -10.79 -8.50
C GLU A 99 -1.40 -10.41 -9.71
N LYS A 100 -2.00 -10.35 -10.90
CA LYS A 100 -1.33 -9.93 -12.13
C LYS A 100 -0.82 -8.49 -12.06
N ILE A 101 -1.63 -7.56 -11.56
CA ILE A 101 -1.24 -6.14 -11.44
C ILE A 101 -0.15 -5.97 -10.39
N ILE A 102 -0.28 -6.61 -9.21
CA ILE A 102 0.73 -6.56 -8.15
C ILE A 102 2.06 -7.13 -8.62
N GLN A 103 2.06 -8.27 -9.30
CA GLN A 103 3.26 -8.87 -9.88
C GLN A 103 3.89 -7.96 -10.95
N LYS A 104 3.08 -7.36 -11.83
CA LYS A 104 3.56 -6.42 -12.85
C LYS A 104 4.19 -5.19 -12.21
N ALA A 105 3.56 -4.62 -11.19
CA ALA A 105 4.08 -3.46 -10.47
C ALA A 105 5.41 -3.80 -9.77
N PHE A 106 5.47 -4.90 -9.02
CA PHE A 106 6.70 -5.34 -8.35
C PHE A 106 7.86 -5.56 -9.33
N ASN A 107 7.59 -6.19 -10.47
CA ASN A 107 8.61 -6.39 -11.51
C ASN A 107 9.09 -5.07 -12.11
N PHE A 108 8.21 -4.11 -12.34
CA PHE A 108 8.57 -2.78 -12.85
C PHE A 108 9.55 -2.07 -11.91
N PHE A 109 9.24 -2.03 -10.61
CA PHE A 109 10.08 -1.37 -9.59
C PHE A 109 11.38 -2.12 -9.28
N ARG A 110 11.52 -3.39 -9.70
CA ARG A 110 12.82 -4.11 -9.65
C ARG A 110 13.73 -3.81 -10.84
N THR A 111 13.20 -3.25 -11.91
CA THR A 111 13.94 -3.01 -13.17
C THR A 111 14.41 -1.58 -13.38
N ILE A 112 13.96 -0.66 -12.52
CA ILE A 112 14.31 0.77 -12.53
C ILE A 112 15.07 1.16 -11.27
#